data_AF-A0A957HUX4-F1
#
_entry.id   AF-A0A957HUX4-F1
#
_cell.length_a   1.000
_cell.length_b   1.000
_cell.length_c   1.000
_cell.angle_alpha   90.00
_cell.angle_beta   90.00
_cell.angle_gamma   90.00
#
_symmetry.space_group_name_H-M   'P 1'
#
loop_
_entity.id
_entity.type
_entity.pdbx_description
1 polymer ?
#
loop_
_entity_poly.entity_id
_entity_poly.type
_entity_poly.pdbx_seq_one_letter_code
_entity_poly.pdbx_strand_id
1 'polypeptide(L)'
;MQDSVLHDNDTIGHGGAIFNYGELTINNTEILTNNTDLYGGGIYNYIFGAITMTDSLIANNEAVGTFGGGIYTARPLSLQDVTIRDNSAGTFGGGLTVGGSAILDGV
;
A
#
# COMPACT_ATOMS: atom_id res chain seq x y z
N MET A 1 -8.64 0.86 10.73
CA MET A 1 -9.80 1.11 9.84
C MET A 1 -10.39 -0.22 9.39
N GLN A 2 -11.68 -0.25 9.10
CA GLN A 2 -12.37 -1.46 8.67
C GLN A 2 -13.52 -1.16 7.70
N ASP A 3 -13.94 -2.15 6.91
CA ASP A 3 -15.16 -2.12 6.09
C ASP A 3 -15.27 -0.87 5.20
N SER A 4 -14.16 -0.51 4.56
CA SER A 4 -14.00 0.75 3.84
C SER A 4 -13.48 0.54 2.42
N VAL A 5 -13.75 1.52 1.54
CA VAL A 5 -13.15 1.60 0.21
C VAL A 5 -12.46 2.95 0.07
N LEU A 6 -11.15 2.92 -0.20
CA LEU A 6 -10.36 4.10 -0.52
C LEU A 6 -10.00 4.06 -1.99
N HIS A 7 -10.57 4.97 -2.78
CA HIS A 7 -10.39 4.94 -4.22
C HIS A 7 -10.32 6.32 -4.87
N ASP A 8 -9.75 6.34 -6.08
CA ASP A 8 -9.65 7.51 -6.96
C ASP A 8 -8.99 8.74 -6.31
N ASN A 9 -8.01 8.51 -5.43
CA ASN A 9 -7.17 9.58 -4.91
C ASN A 9 -5.96 9.80 -5.81
N ASP A 10 -5.65 11.06 -6.11
CA ASP A 10 -4.47 11.45 -6.89
C ASP A 10 -3.68 12.49 -6.09
N THR A 11 -2.47 12.12 -5.68
CA THR A 11 -1.66 12.93 -4.76
C THR A 11 -0.27 13.23 -5.31
N ILE A 12 0.19 14.45 -5.05
CA ILE A 12 1.59 14.82 -5.23
C ILE A 12 2.29 14.55 -3.89
N GLY A 13 3.24 13.62 -3.87
CA GLY A 13 3.95 13.17 -2.68
C GLY A 13 3.93 11.65 -2.53
N HIS A 14 3.49 11.17 -1.37
CA HIS A 14 3.55 9.76 -0.99
C HIS A 14 2.18 9.27 -0.54
N GLY A 15 1.87 7.99 -0.80
CA GLY A 15 0.66 7.35 -0.28
C GLY A 15 -0.59 7.88 -0.97
N GLY A 16 -0.92 7.36 -2.16
CA GLY A 16 -2.08 7.83 -2.92
C GLY A 16 -3.38 7.77 -2.12
N ALA A 17 -3.63 6.67 -1.40
CA ALA A 17 -4.72 6.60 -0.43
C ALA A 17 -4.27 6.83 1.01
N ILE A 18 -3.16 6.21 1.42
CA ILE A 18 -2.74 6.19 2.82
C ILE A 18 -1.27 6.56 2.93
N PHE A 19 -1.00 7.65 3.66
CA PHE A 19 0.29 7.93 4.25
C PHE A 19 0.26 7.50 5.72
N ASN A 20 0.94 6.40 6.06
CA ASN A 20 1.00 5.91 7.44
C ASN A 20 2.29 6.35 8.14
N TYR A 21 2.15 7.01 9.29
CA TYR A 21 3.27 7.42 10.15
C TYR A 21 3.34 6.63 11.48
N GLY A 22 2.33 5.83 11.82
CA GLY A 22 2.25 5.13 13.10
C GLY A 22 1.72 3.71 12.98
N GLU A 23 1.12 3.18 14.03
CA GLU A 23 0.49 1.86 13.96
C GLU A 23 -0.87 1.97 13.24
N LEU A 24 -1.05 1.15 12.20
CA LEU A 24 -2.26 1.11 11.41
C LEU A 24 -2.72 -0.33 11.21
N THR A 25 -3.90 -0.64 11.74
CA THR A 25 -4.62 -1.89 11.45
C THR A 25 -5.67 -1.64 10.39
N ILE A 26 -5.68 -2.47 9.35
CA ILE A 26 -6.64 -2.43 8.24
C ILE A 26 -7.32 -3.80 8.15
N ASN A 27 -8.64 -3.84 8.09
CA ASN A 27 -9.39 -5.09 7.99
C ASN A 27 -10.53 -4.94 6.98
N ASN A 28 -10.79 -5.96 6.16
CA ASN A 28 -11.92 -5.98 5.23
C ASN A 28 -12.07 -4.67 4.44
N THR A 29 -10.98 -4.21 3.84
CA THR A 29 -10.90 -2.89 3.20
C THR A 29 -10.33 -3.02 1.79
N GLU A 30 -10.84 -2.20 0.88
CA GLU A 30 -10.36 -2.11 -0.51
C GLU A 30 -9.61 -0.78 -0.73
N ILE A 31 -8.42 -0.85 -1.34
CA ILE A 31 -7.61 0.30 -1.73
C ILE A 31 -7.39 0.21 -3.24
N LEU A 32 -8.13 1.05 -3.99
CA LEU A 32 -8.32 0.88 -5.43
C LEU A 32 -7.99 2.14 -6.21
N THR A 33 -7.25 2.02 -7.32
CA THR A 33 -7.14 3.13 -8.31
C THR A 33 -6.60 4.43 -7.70
N ASN A 34 -5.68 4.33 -6.74
CA ASN A 34 -5.04 5.51 -6.15
C ASN A 34 -3.66 5.73 -6.78
N ASN A 35 -3.34 6.99 -7.02
CA ASN A 35 -2.15 7.40 -7.76
C ASN A 35 -1.30 8.36 -6.94
N THR A 36 0.02 8.24 -7.11
CA THR A 36 0.98 9.20 -6.58
C THR A 36 2.21 9.31 -7.47
N ASP A 37 2.95 10.42 -7.40
CA ASP A 37 4.18 10.62 -8.17
C ASP A 37 5.42 10.00 -7.49
N LEU A 38 5.42 9.82 -6.16
CA LEU A 38 6.50 9.12 -5.44
C LEU A 38 6.08 7.72 -4.97
N TYR A 39 6.37 7.36 -3.72
CA TYR A 39 6.24 5.99 -3.20
C TYR A 39 4.82 5.65 -2.75
N GLY A 40 4.41 4.40 -2.99
CA GLY A 40 3.18 3.86 -2.41
C GLY A 40 1.92 4.38 -3.10
N GLY A 41 1.62 3.92 -4.31
CA GLY A 41 0.43 4.36 -5.04
C GLY A 41 -0.86 4.13 -4.25
N GLY A 42 -0.99 2.97 -3.59
CA GLY A 42 -2.03 2.74 -2.60
C GLY A 42 -1.61 3.24 -1.23
N ILE A 43 -0.60 2.58 -0.66
CA ILE A 43 -0.13 2.82 0.71
C ILE A 43 1.36 3.12 0.74
N TYR A 44 1.70 4.19 1.43
CA TYR A 44 3.06 4.47 1.85
C TYR A 44 3.21 4.34 3.37
N ASN A 45 4.05 3.41 3.81
CA ASN A 45 4.37 3.21 5.22
C ASN A 45 5.70 3.90 5.58
N TYR A 46 5.61 5.04 6.27
CA TYR A 46 6.75 5.90 6.59
C TYR A 46 7.60 5.35 7.75
N ILE A 47 8.68 6.05 8.09
CA ILE A 47 9.79 5.57 8.93
C ILE A 47 9.40 5.11 10.35
N PHE A 48 8.25 5.54 10.88
CA PHE A 48 7.73 5.12 12.19
C PHE A 48 6.42 4.30 12.08
N GLY A 49 6.00 3.99 10.86
CA GLY A 49 4.77 3.27 10.62
C GLY A 49 4.91 1.77 10.77
N ALA A 50 3.82 1.11 11.13
CA ALA A 50 3.66 -0.34 11.08
C ALA A 50 2.26 -0.64 10.58
N ILE A 51 2.14 -1.62 9.68
CA ILE A 51 0.84 -1.99 9.10
C ILE A 51 0.56 -3.45 9.38
N THR A 52 -0.63 -3.71 9.92
CA THR A 52 -1.26 -5.03 9.94
C THR A 52 -2.52 -4.94 9.09
N MET A 53 -2.59 -5.74 8.03
CA MET A 53 -3.72 -5.76 7.12
C MET A 53 -4.25 -7.19 6.98
N THR A 54 -5.57 -7.37 7.11
CA THR A 54 -6.20 -8.67 6.89
C THR A 54 -7.43 -8.58 5.99
N ASP A 55 -7.71 -9.67 5.26
CA ASP A 55 -8.94 -9.84 4.45
C ASP A 55 -9.20 -8.68 3.48
N SER A 56 -8.17 -8.17 2.83
CA SER A 56 -8.22 -6.88 2.13
C SER A 56 -7.76 -6.97 0.67
N LEU A 57 -8.10 -5.95 -0.12
CA LEU A 57 -7.72 -5.86 -1.52
C LEU A 57 -6.94 -4.57 -1.80
N ILE A 58 -5.81 -4.70 -2.47
CA ILE A 58 -5.03 -3.56 -2.99
C ILE A 58 -4.87 -3.76 -4.50
N ALA A 59 -5.57 -2.94 -5.29
CA ALA A 59 -5.56 -3.11 -6.74
C ALA A 59 -5.58 -1.83 -7.56
N ASN A 60 -5.00 -1.89 -8.76
CA ASN A 60 -4.98 -0.79 -9.72
C ASN A 60 -4.35 0.51 -9.20
N ASN A 61 -3.52 0.45 -8.14
CA ASN A 61 -2.86 1.63 -7.63
C ASN A 61 -1.52 1.86 -8.35
N GLU A 62 -1.13 3.14 -8.49
CA GLU A 62 0.03 3.53 -9.28
C GLU A 62 0.97 4.48 -8.53
N ALA A 63 2.27 4.14 -8.56
CA ALA A 63 3.38 5.00 -8.16
C ALA A 63 4.15 5.42 -9.42
N VAL A 64 3.75 6.52 -10.06
CA VAL A 64 4.17 6.90 -11.42
C VAL A 64 5.68 7.07 -11.53
N GLY A 65 6.31 7.74 -10.54
CA GLY A 65 7.73 8.09 -10.61
C GLY A 65 8.69 7.13 -9.92
N THR A 66 8.21 6.20 -9.09
CA THR A 66 9.11 5.45 -8.18
C THR A 66 8.71 3.98 -7.93
N PHE A 67 8.60 3.55 -6.66
CA PHE A 67 8.43 2.17 -6.22
C PHE A 67 7.11 1.96 -5.47
N GLY A 68 6.62 0.71 -5.46
CA GLY A 68 5.50 0.30 -4.62
C GLY A 68 4.18 0.84 -5.14
N GLY A 69 3.73 0.35 -6.28
CA GLY A 69 2.45 0.77 -6.85
C GLY A 69 1.28 0.51 -5.92
N GLY A 70 1.20 -0.68 -5.34
CA GLY A 70 0.25 -1.00 -4.30
C GLY A 70 0.73 -0.49 -2.95
N ILE A 71 1.79 -1.09 -2.42
CA ILE A 71 2.39 -0.73 -1.13
C ILE A 71 3.87 -0.44 -1.29
N TYR A 72 4.33 0.64 -0.68
CA TYR A 72 5.72 0.81 -0.32
C TYR A 72 5.87 0.80 1.21
N THR A 73 6.78 -0.02 1.72
CA THR A 73 7.14 -0.02 3.14
C THR A 73 8.65 -0.20 3.32
N ALA A 74 9.25 0.62 4.18
CA ALA A 74 10.59 0.37 4.71
C ALA A 74 10.54 -0.25 6.13
N ARG A 75 9.33 -0.57 6.60
CA ARG A 75 8.98 -0.86 7.98
C ARG A 75 8.16 -2.16 8.10
N PRO A 76 7.87 -2.66 9.31
CA PRO A 76 7.06 -3.86 9.48
C PRO A 76 5.72 -3.77 8.74
N LEU A 77 5.46 -4.83 7.98
CA LEU A 77 4.22 -5.06 7.27
C LEU A 77 3.78 -6.50 7.53
N SER A 78 2.56 -6.68 8.02
CA SER A 78 1.94 -7.99 8.18
C SER A 78 0.69 -8.03 7.31
N LEU A 79 0.67 -8.94 6.33
CA LEU A 79 -0.47 -9.18 5.45
C LEU A 79 -1.00 -10.59 5.69
N GLN A 80 -2.30 -10.70 5.91
CA GLN A 80 -3.00 -11.98 6.04
C GLN A 80 -4.23 -12.00 5.13
N ASP A 81 -4.31 -12.94 4.20
CA ASP A 81 -5.45 -13.06 3.28
C ASP A 81 -5.70 -11.75 2.50
N VAL A 82 -4.61 -11.13 2.02
CA VAL A 82 -4.63 -9.86 1.29
C VAL A 82 -4.30 -10.10 -0.16
N THR A 83 -5.18 -9.70 -1.07
CA THR A 83 -4.89 -9.74 -2.50
C THR A 83 -4.22 -8.45 -2.96
N ILE A 84 -3.04 -8.56 -3.58
CA ILE A 84 -2.35 -7.44 -4.23
C ILE A 84 -2.25 -7.71 -5.74
N ARG A 85 -3.00 -6.97 -6.56
CA ARG A 85 -3.05 -7.21 -8.01
C ARG A 85 -3.11 -5.94 -8.83
N ASP A 86 -2.65 -6.03 -10.08
CA ASP A 86 -2.82 -4.95 -11.08
C ASP A 86 -2.26 -3.58 -10.66
N ASN A 87 -1.31 -3.55 -9.73
CA ASN A 87 -0.67 -2.30 -9.30
C ASN A 87 0.58 -2.01 -10.13
N SER A 88 0.85 -0.72 -10.38
CA SER A 88 1.86 -0.21 -11.31
C SER A 88 2.89 0.66 -10.58
N ALA A 89 4.17 0.52 -10.92
CA ALA A 89 5.20 1.43 -10.43
C ALA A 89 6.15 1.79 -11.59
N GLY A 90 6.56 3.05 -11.67
CA GLY A 90 7.44 3.53 -12.73
C GLY A 90 8.84 2.91 -12.70
N THR A 91 9.28 2.42 -11.55
CA THR A 91 10.61 1.79 -11.40
C THR A 91 10.54 0.30 -11.02
N PHE A 92 10.18 -0.05 -9.78
CA PHE A 92 10.11 -1.45 -9.32
C PHE A 92 8.98 -1.66 -8.30
N GLY A 93 8.58 -2.93 -8.15
CA GLY A 93 7.61 -3.34 -7.14
C GLY A 93 6.21 -2.79 -7.41
N GLY A 94 5.63 -3.13 -8.57
CA GLY A 94 4.27 -2.74 -8.94
C GLY A 94 3.26 -3.09 -7.85
N GLY A 95 3.26 -4.33 -7.35
CA GLY A 95 2.44 -4.74 -6.20
C GLY A 95 2.95 -4.21 -4.86
N LEU A 96 4.14 -4.63 -4.47
CA LEU A 96 4.69 -4.41 -3.13
C LEU A 96 6.20 -4.18 -3.21
N THR A 97 6.68 -3.15 -2.53
CA THR A 97 8.10 -2.93 -2.25
C THR A 97 8.34 -3.00 -0.75
N VAL A 98 9.24 -3.88 -0.32
CA VAL A 98 9.65 -4.05 1.09
C VAL A 98 11.13 -3.74 1.24
N GLY A 99 11.45 -2.64 1.91
CA GLY A 99 12.80 -2.31 2.39
C GLY A 99 13.06 -2.75 3.84
N GLY A 100 12.03 -3.24 4.55
CA GLY A 100 12.09 -3.71 5.94
C GLY A 100 11.77 -5.20 6.09
N SER A 101 11.04 -5.55 7.15
CA SER A 101 10.50 -6.89 7.34
C SER A 101 9.05 -6.97 6.85
N ALA A 102 8.68 -8.06 6.20
CA ALA A 102 7.30 -8.37 5.86
C ALA A 102 6.95 -9.81 6.23
N ILE A 103 5.75 -9.99 6.77
CA ILE A 103 5.10 -11.28 6.97
C ILE A 103 3.92 -11.33 5.98
N LEU A 104 3.94 -12.32 5.11
CA LEU A 104 2.92 -12.53 4.08
C LEU A 104 2.31 -13.91 4.29
N ASP A 105 1.04 -13.95 4.64
CA ASP A 105 0.24 -15.17 4.81
C ASP A 105 -1.01 -15.04 3.91
N GLY A 106 -1.25 -16.00 3.02
CA GLY A 106 -2.40 -15.93 2.10
C GLY A 106 -2.39 -14.72 1.12
N VAL A 107 -1.22 -14.32 0.59
CA VAL A 107 -1.06 -13.20 -0.35
C VAL A 107 -0.87 -13.67 -1.80
#